data_AF-A0A094AMC8-F1
#
_entry.id   AF-A0A094AMC8-F1
#
_cell.length_a   1.000
_cell.length_b   1.000
_cell.length_c   1.000
_cell.angle_alpha   90.00
_cell.angle_beta   90.00
_cell.angle_gamma   90.00
#
_symmetry.space_group_name_H-M   'P 1'
#
loop_
_entity.id
_entity.type
_entity.pdbx_description
1 polymer ?
#
loop_
_entity_poly.entity_id
_entity_poly.type
_entity_poly.pdbx_seq_one_letter_code
_entity_poly.pdbx_strand_id
1 'polypeptide(L)'
;MMETHQVDTVMSRNRDPDDTEEWFPTKESKQDLDDVQSSRDEFRDWVLTNVRETRSSATSSRTEGTKENGQPHGLPSIKDALSKSATYEEAYDYIKPFSTINELGGAYQAQSGLLQERAHGIKKIGYSVQKFAATFLDCLQSIKGIVNIAGIAAPGYVGAAYETLNILFAVAASRQKVEDELTDMLEDIKELLPSLIVYEQIYRNPVLGRKIAAAYKSIIYFARGATKYYIADHGYKRFGRVFSGKQGFYVSNSSFRKDLLAVKNQCEVLLSINIDKIKKIAEDQQKQLDRLIAAVSLERLVKFRGYLAQPPSYEQDLKESLTRYTQILCGFTTNERVEQLSAEALLAEVRDWSKSNSSQLLILAGMNELSTLENDNLSWLSPAAIGIVQHLRDNGETVTHYLCQESSSYSKDILPQEIISSLMYQLLLKQPEVLQGDTYGSLSTQLDGRDIRVLDLNVLVEIMIQILQLPRDGDRVYIVLDRADRCREETMRKVTLLIALAKIVTQTKCVTVKILVVVNTLYWETFDRDWEALKRSEFYDSERVRQCRKDQQMDPSRW
;
A
#
# COMPACT_ATOMS: atom_id res chain seq x y z
N MET A 1 20.26 -29.29 -7.38
CA MET A 1 19.73 -28.67 -8.61
C MET A 1 18.91 -27.47 -8.18
N MET A 2 19.50 -26.28 -8.24
CA MET A 2 18.85 -25.02 -7.91
C MET A 2 18.61 -24.27 -9.22
N GLU A 3 17.35 -24.12 -9.61
CA GLU A 3 16.94 -23.18 -10.65
C GLU A 3 16.69 -21.83 -9.98
N THR A 4 17.65 -20.91 -10.15
CA THR A 4 17.47 -19.49 -9.86
C THR A 4 16.69 -18.86 -11.01
N HIS A 5 15.44 -18.49 -10.77
CA HIS A 5 14.65 -17.66 -11.67
C HIS A 5 15.19 -16.22 -11.68
N GLN A 6 15.74 -15.83 -12.83
CA GLN A 6 15.96 -14.45 -13.24
C GLN A 6 14.59 -13.76 -13.44
N VAL A 7 14.21 -12.92 -12.49
CA VAL A 7 13.19 -11.89 -12.69
C VAL A 7 13.93 -10.56 -12.75
N ASP A 8 14.58 -10.32 -13.88
CA ASP A 8 15.08 -9.00 -14.26
C ASP A 8 15.35 -9.06 -15.76
N THR A 9 14.45 -8.47 -16.57
CA THR A 9 14.64 -7.91 -17.92
C THR A 9 13.27 -7.84 -18.62
N VAL A 10 12.43 -6.84 -18.30
CA VAL A 10 11.21 -6.56 -19.10
C VAL A 10 11.13 -5.09 -19.57
N MET A 11 12.01 -4.20 -19.14
CA MET A 11 11.90 -2.76 -19.45
C MET A 11 12.73 -2.25 -20.65
N SER A 12 13.30 -3.13 -21.48
CA SER A 12 14.02 -2.72 -22.71
C SER A 12 13.59 -3.52 -23.93
N ARG A 13 12.32 -3.40 -24.32
CA ARG A 13 11.90 -3.79 -25.68
C ARG A 13 12.28 -2.68 -26.67
N ASN A 14 12.97 -3.07 -27.73
CA ASN A 14 13.22 -2.26 -28.92
C ASN A 14 11.94 -1.52 -29.34
N ARG A 15 12.03 -0.19 -29.41
CA ARG A 15 10.95 0.67 -29.88
C ARG A 15 10.87 0.55 -31.40
N ASP A 16 9.78 0.01 -31.91
CA ASP A 16 9.49 0.06 -33.34
C ASP A 16 9.28 1.52 -33.76
N PRO A 17 9.99 2.05 -34.77
CA PRO A 17 9.79 3.43 -35.22
C PRO A 17 8.38 3.68 -35.78
N ASP A 18 7.68 2.66 -36.28
CA ASP A 18 6.30 2.77 -36.80
C ASP A 18 5.26 3.08 -35.71
N ASP A 19 5.54 2.75 -34.44
CA ASP A 19 4.63 3.03 -33.31
C ASP A 19 4.55 4.52 -32.94
N THR A 20 5.44 5.35 -33.49
CA THR A 20 5.47 6.79 -33.19
C THR A 20 4.47 7.61 -34.02
N GLU A 21 4.02 7.09 -35.17
CA GLU A 21 3.09 7.78 -36.07
C GLU A 21 1.64 7.80 -35.56
N GLU A 22 1.29 6.97 -34.58
CA GLU A 22 -0.12 6.77 -34.18
C GLU A 22 -0.60 7.71 -33.05
N TRP A 23 0.30 8.25 -32.23
CA TRP A 23 -0.09 8.94 -31.00
C TRP A 23 -0.34 10.45 -31.17
N PHE A 24 0.40 11.09 -32.07
CA PHE A 24 0.11 12.46 -32.49
C PHE A 24 -0.92 12.40 -33.62
N PRO A 25 -1.98 13.23 -33.61
CA PRO A 25 -2.86 13.31 -34.77
C PRO A 25 -1.98 13.56 -36.00
N THR A 26 -2.15 12.82 -37.11
CA THR A 26 -1.32 12.96 -38.32
C THR A 26 -2.11 13.45 -39.53
N LYS A 27 -3.45 13.37 -39.50
CA LYS A 27 -4.32 13.85 -40.59
C LYS A 27 -4.91 15.23 -40.33
N GLU A 28 -5.59 15.43 -39.20
CA GLU A 28 -6.08 16.76 -38.79
C GLU A 28 -4.91 17.69 -38.41
N SER A 29 -3.82 17.14 -37.88
CA SER A 29 -2.64 17.93 -37.55
C SER A 29 -1.86 18.40 -38.76
N LYS A 30 -1.95 17.73 -39.91
CA LYS A 30 -1.27 18.19 -41.14
C LYS A 30 -1.87 19.52 -41.56
N GLN A 31 -3.20 19.62 -41.59
CA GLN A 31 -3.86 20.91 -41.84
C GLN A 31 -3.50 21.94 -40.78
N ASP A 32 -3.58 21.59 -39.49
CA ASP A 32 -3.22 22.55 -38.44
C ASP A 32 -1.73 22.94 -38.48
N LEU A 33 -0.84 22.04 -38.90
CA LEU A 33 0.59 22.27 -39.04
C LEU A 33 0.86 23.18 -40.23
N ASP A 34 0.23 22.90 -41.37
CA ASP A 34 0.29 23.72 -42.58
C ASP A 34 -0.26 25.12 -42.28
N ASP A 35 -1.35 25.23 -41.52
CA ASP A 35 -1.90 26.50 -41.04
C ASP A 35 -0.90 27.24 -40.12
N VAL A 36 -0.23 26.53 -39.21
CA VAL A 36 0.76 27.11 -38.30
C VAL A 36 2.01 27.59 -39.04
N GLN A 37 2.48 26.82 -40.04
CA GLN A 37 3.62 27.14 -40.90
C GLN A 37 3.30 28.28 -41.87
N SER A 38 2.17 28.22 -42.56
CA SER A 38 1.71 29.31 -43.43
C SER A 38 1.55 30.60 -42.63
N SER A 39 0.90 30.53 -41.47
CA SER A 39 0.74 31.70 -40.59
C SER A 39 2.06 32.16 -39.96
N ARG A 40 3.10 31.30 -39.90
CA ARG A 40 4.46 31.69 -39.46
C ARG A 40 5.12 32.54 -40.51
N ASP A 41 5.07 32.11 -41.76
CA ASP A 41 5.71 32.82 -42.87
C ASP A 41 5.02 34.17 -43.09
N GLU A 42 3.68 34.21 -43.05
CA GLU A 42 2.91 35.45 -43.05
C GLU A 42 3.29 36.40 -41.89
N PHE A 43 3.45 35.86 -40.68
CA PHE A 43 3.83 36.65 -39.52
C PHE A 43 5.25 37.21 -39.66
N ARG A 44 6.19 36.41 -40.17
CA ARG A 44 7.57 36.84 -40.42
C ARG A 44 7.63 37.98 -41.44
N ASP A 45 6.89 37.86 -42.53
CA ASP A 45 6.78 38.91 -43.56
C ASP A 45 6.12 40.18 -43.01
N TRP A 46 5.08 40.02 -42.18
CA TRP A 46 4.45 41.13 -41.48
C TRP A 46 5.45 41.89 -40.57
N VAL A 47 6.24 41.17 -39.77
CA VAL A 47 7.27 41.77 -38.89
C VAL A 47 8.30 42.51 -39.74
N LEU A 48 8.80 41.91 -40.82
CA LEU A 48 9.80 42.54 -41.69
C LEU A 48 9.29 43.83 -42.34
N THR A 49 8.01 43.87 -42.72
CA THR A 49 7.38 45.03 -43.35
C THR A 49 7.18 46.16 -42.34
N ASN A 50 6.62 45.87 -41.17
CA ASN A 50 6.28 46.88 -40.16
C ASN A 50 7.52 47.42 -39.42
N VAL A 51 8.60 46.64 -39.31
CA VAL A 51 9.89 47.09 -38.74
C VAL A 51 10.64 48.05 -39.69
N ARG A 52 10.40 47.98 -41.01
CA ARG A 52 10.97 48.94 -41.98
C ARG A 52 10.30 50.32 -41.88
N GLU A 53 8.97 50.35 -41.79
CA GLU A 53 8.18 51.59 -41.73
C GLU A 53 8.44 52.41 -40.45
N THR A 54 8.83 51.72 -39.38
CA THR A 54 9.23 52.33 -38.12
C THR A 54 10.51 53.14 -38.19
N ARG A 55 11.46 52.70 -39.03
CA ARG A 55 12.74 53.40 -39.19
C ARG A 55 12.61 54.56 -40.16
N SER A 56 11.84 54.42 -41.24
CA SER A 56 11.64 55.47 -42.25
C SER A 56 10.82 56.66 -41.76
N SER A 57 9.86 56.45 -40.84
CA SER A 57 9.09 57.54 -40.22
C SER A 57 9.89 58.36 -39.20
N ALA A 58 10.92 57.78 -38.57
CA ALA A 58 11.78 58.48 -37.61
C ALA A 58 12.88 59.34 -38.27
N THR A 59 13.26 59.05 -39.53
CA THR A 59 14.29 59.80 -40.27
C THR A 59 13.75 60.98 -41.07
N SER A 60 12.42 61.17 -41.17
CA SER A 60 11.82 62.25 -41.96
C SER A 60 11.67 63.61 -41.22
N SER A 61 11.99 63.72 -39.93
CA SER A 61 11.75 64.96 -39.16
C SER A 61 12.98 65.52 -38.43
N ARG A 62 14.19 65.22 -38.88
CA ARG A 62 15.40 65.77 -38.23
C ARG A 62 16.36 66.35 -39.25
N THR A 63 16.17 67.64 -39.52
CA THR A 63 17.15 68.52 -40.14
C THR A 63 18.46 68.47 -39.33
N GLU A 64 19.56 68.46 -40.06
CA GLU A 64 20.93 68.24 -39.61
C GLU A 64 21.30 69.08 -38.37
N GLY A 65 21.80 68.39 -37.35
CA GLY A 65 22.26 68.96 -36.09
C GLY A 65 22.99 67.89 -35.28
N THR A 66 24.27 67.75 -35.58
CA THR A 66 25.26 66.86 -34.98
C THR A 66 25.31 66.99 -33.46
N LYS A 67 24.76 65.99 -32.74
CA LYS A 67 25.29 65.46 -31.47
C LYS A 67 24.88 63.98 -31.37
N GLU A 68 25.85 63.10 -31.60
CA GLU A 68 25.77 61.67 -31.26
C GLU A 68 25.63 61.54 -29.75
N ASN A 69 24.40 61.36 -29.28
CA ASN A 69 24.15 60.78 -27.96
C ASN A 69 24.06 59.27 -28.15
N GLY A 70 24.99 58.55 -27.51
CA GLY A 70 25.21 57.12 -27.66
C GLY A 70 23.95 56.28 -27.50
N GLN A 71 23.53 55.66 -28.60
CA GLN A 71 22.85 54.37 -28.50
C GLN A 71 23.83 53.38 -27.86
N PRO A 72 23.40 52.54 -26.90
CA PRO A 72 24.25 51.52 -26.34
C PRO A 72 24.74 50.61 -27.47
N HIS A 73 26.05 50.67 -27.75
CA HIS A 73 26.71 49.77 -28.68
C HIS A 73 26.47 48.33 -28.22
N GLY A 74 25.83 47.52 -29.07
CA GLY A 74 25.75 46.07 -28.86
C GLY A 74 24.40 45.40 -29.13
N LEU A 75 23.31 46.14 -29.40
CA LEU A 75 22.01 45.51 -29.72
C LEU A 75 21.90 45.21 -31.22
N PRO A 76 21.93 43.93 -31.66
CA PRO A 76 21.70 43.56 -33.05
C PRO A 76 20.31 43.98 -33.52
N SER A 77 20.19 44.27 -34.82
CA SER A 77 18.92 44.69 -35.42
C SER A 77 17.89 43.56 -35.34
N ILE A 78 16.60 43.88 -35.25
CA ILE A 78 15.51 42.90 -35.43
C ILE A 78 15.68 42.12 -36.75
N LYS A 79 16.26 42.77 -37.77
CA LYS A 79 16.62 42.13 -39.06
C LYS A 79 17.72 41.08 -38.93
N ASP A 80 18.66 41.27 -37.99
CA ASP A 80 19.73 40.30 -37.70
C ASP A 80 19.21 39.14 -36.86
N ALA A 81 18.27 39.40 -35.95
CA ALA A 81 17.55 38.35 -35.22
C ALA A 81 16.79 37.44 -36.20
N LEU A 82 16.03 38.04 -37.14
CA LEU A 82 15.22 37.33 -38.13
C LEU A 82 16.03 36.58 -39.19
N SER A 83 17.27 36.98 -39.46
CA SER A 83 18.15 36.30 -40.42
C SER A 83 18.99 35.20 -39.80
N LYS A 84 19.21 35.25 -38.47
CA LYS A 84 20.02 34.28 -37.71
C LYS A 84 19.21 33.31 -36.85
N SER A 85 17.91 33.50 -36.67
CA SER A 85 17.09 32.65 -35.77
C SER A 85 16.60 31.35 -36.40
N ALA A 86 17.37 30.71 -37.28
CA ALA A 86 16.92 29.52 -38.00
C ALA A 86 16.95 28.25 -37.13
N THR A 87 17.81 28.21 -36.11
CA THR A 87 18.00 27.04 -35.23
C THR A 87 17.99 27.40 -33.75
N TYR A 88 17.81 26.38 -32.89
CA TYR A 88 17.83 26.54 -31.43
C TYR A 88 19.15 27.13 -30.93
N GLU A 89 20.25 26.59 -31.41
CA GLU A 89 21.59 26.95 -30.99
C GLU A 89 21.88 28.42 -31.32
N GLU A 90 21.47 28.88 -32.49
CA GLU A 90 21.68 30.27 -32.93
C GLU A 90 20.87 31.28 -32.10
N ALA A 91 19.63 30.97 -31.73
CA ALA A 91 18.85 31.90 -30.92
C ALA A 91 19.19 31.82 -29.42
N TYR A 92 19.61 30.65 -28.92
CA TYR A 92 20.18 30.53 -27.58
C TYR A 92 21.45 31.38 -27.44
N ASP A 93 22.37 31.27 -28.40
CA ASP A 93 23.60 32.07 -28.44
C ASP A 93 23.32 33.57 -28.66
N TYR A 94 22.21 33.91 -29.32
CA TYR A 94 21.72 35.28 -29.45
C TYR A 94 21.21 35.86 -28.12
N ILE A 95 20.54 35.07 -27.29
CA ILE A 95 19.88 35.52 -26.05
C ILE A 95 20.83 35.49 -24.84
N LYS A 96 21.72 34.49 -24.78
CA LYS A 96 22.65 34.24 -23.66
C LYS A 96 23.45 35.48 -23.23
N PRO A 97 23.95 36.36 -24.11
CA PRO A 97 24.66 37.57 -23.70
C PRO A 97 23.81 38.55 -22.86
N PHE A 98 22.49 38.51 -22.99
CA PHE A 98 21.57 39.39 -22.25
C PHE A 98 21.25 38.88 -20.84
N SER A 99 21.38 37.57 -20.59
CA SER A 99 21.17 36.96 -19.27
C SER A 99 22.45 36.90 -18.43
N THR A 100 23.61 36.66 -19.06
CA THR A 100 24.93 36.53 -18.40
C THR A 100 25.47 37.84 -17.81
N ILE A 101 24.82 38.97 -18.09
CA ILE A 101 25.08 40.26 -17.40
C ILE A 101 24.89 40.10 -15.87
N ASN A 102 24.08 39.14 -15.41
CA ASN A 102 23.95 38.80 -13.99
C ASN A 102 25.02 37.83 -13.47
N GLU A 103 25.58 36.94 -14.30
CA GLU A 103 26.65 36.03 -13.88
C GLU A 103 27.97 36.79 -13.62
N LEU A 104 28.23 37.87 -14.38
CA LEU A 104 29.26 38.85 -14.02
C LEU A 104 28.88 39.71 -12.79
N GLY A 105 27.57 39.89 -12.52
CA GLY A 105 27.05 40.61 -11.36
C GLY A 105 27.08 39.81 -10.05
N GLY A 106 27.12 38.48 -10.11
CA GLY A 106 27.26 37.59 -8.95
C GLY A 106 28.62 37.73 -8.24
N ALA A 107 29.68 38.08 -8.97
CA ALA A 107 30.98 38.45 -8.41
C ALA A 107 30.97 39.84 -7.72
N TYR A 108 29.84 40.56 -7.76
CA TYR A 108 29.65 41.91 -7.22
C TYR A 108 28.71 41.93 -5.99
N GLN A 109 28.68 40.85 -5.20
CA GLN A 109 27.96 40.77 -3.92
C GLN A 109 28.50 41.71 -2.82
N ALA A 110 29.50 42.55 -3.10
CA ALA A 110 29.96 43.63 -2.22
C ALA A 110 29.09 44.91 -2.28
N GLN A 111 27.87 44.86 -2.83
CA GLN A 111 27.15 46.06 -3.26
C GLN A 111 25.68 46.14 -2.80
N SER A 112 25.40 45.76 -1.56
CA SER A 112 24.09 45.98 -0.92
C SER A 112 23.73 47.47 -0.84
N GLY A 113 24.72 48.36 -0.79
CA GLY A 113 24.52 49.83 -0.78
C GLY A 113 23.98 50.43 -2.08
N LEU A 114 24.25 49.83 -3.25
CA LEU A 114 23.74 50.38 -4.52
C LEU A 114 22.34 49.92 -4.90
N LEU A 115 21.77 48.91 -4.24
CA LEU A 115 20.36 48.55 -4.45
C LEU A 115 19.40 49.63 -3.94
N GLN A 116 19.80 50.41 -2.93
CA GLN A 116 18.99 51.49 -2.37
C GLN A 116 19.04 52.78 -3.23
N GLU A 117 20.15 53.07 -3.90
CA GLU A 117 20.28 54.20 -4.85
C GLU A 117 19.71 53.90 -6.26
N ARG A 118 19.38 52.64 -6.56
CA ARG A 118 18.91 52.18 -7.89
C ARG A 118 17.45 52.47 -8.22
N ALA A 119 16.70 53.11 -7.31
CA ALA A 119 15.25 53.29 -7.44
C ALA A 119 14.81 54.36 -8.47
N HIS A 120 15.69 55.22 -9.00
CA HIS A 120 15.28 56.35 -9.83
C HIS A 120 16.00 56.42 -11.19
N GLY A 121 15.19 56.44 -12.27
CA GLY A 121 15.51 56.94 -13.61
C GLY A 121 16.57 56.17 -14.40
N ILE A 122 16.20 55.58 -15.54
CA ILE A 122 17.07 54.88 -16.51
C ILE A 122 17.59 53.51 -16.04
N LYS A 123 18.04 53.33 -14.78
CA LYS A 123 18.53 52.01 -14.30
C LYS A 123 17.44 50.96 -14.01
N LYS A 124 16.20 51.38 -13.70
CA LYS A 124 15.02 50.48 -13.57
C LYS A 124 14.69 49.75 -14.88
N ILE A 125 14.94 50.40 -16.02
CA ILE A 125 14.67 49.85 -17.34
C ILE A 125 15.61 48.69 -17.66
N GLY A 126 16.89 48.83 -17.32
CA GLY A 126 17.88 47.76 -17.49
C GLY A 126 17.51 46.52 -16.68
N TYR A 127 17.07 46.70 -15.43
CA TYR A 127 16.63 45.60 -14.57
C TYR A 127 15.42 44.84 -15.13
N SER A 128 14.38 45.53 -15.62
CA SER A 128 13.20 44.87 -16.20
C SER A 128 13.53 44.09 -17.48
N VAL A 129 14.35 44.65 -18.38
CA VAL A 129 14.79 43.96 -19.60
C VAL A 129 15.65 42.73 -19.24
N GLN A 130 16.51 42.87 -18.23
CA GLN A 130 17.37 41.77 -17.76
C GLN A 130 16.56 40.65 -17.08
N LYS A 131 15.60 41.01 -16.20
CA LYS A 131 14.68 40.04 -15.58
C LYS A 131 13.91 39.28 -16.66
N PHE A 132 13.35 40.01 -17.63
CA PHE A 132 12.68 39.41 -18.77
C PHE A 132 13.59 38.47 -19.56
N ALA A 133 14.82 38.88 -19.86
CA ALA A 133 15.76 38.04 -20.62
C ALA A 133 16.17 36.77 -19.88
N ALA A 134 16.35 36.85 -18.56
CA ALA A 134 16.59 35.67 -17.73
C ALA A 134 15.38 34.72 -17.72
N THR A 135 14.18 35.24 -17.44
CA THR A 135 12.92 34.46 -17.47
C THR A 135 12.68 33.83 -18.85
N PHE A 136 12.93 34.58 -19.92
CA PHE A 136 12.75 34.11 -21.29
C PHE A 136 13.77 33.03 -21.68
N LEU A 137 15.04 33.18 -21.29
CA LEU A 137 16.06 32.16 -21.51
C LEU A 137 15.71 30.87 -20.77
N ASP A 138 15.31 30.96 -19.51
CA ASP A 138 14.86 29.80 -18.73
C ASP A 138 13.63 29.13 -19.36
N CYS A 139 12.70 29.93 -19.89
CA CYS A 139 11.56 29.45 -20.65
C CYS A 139 12.01 28.70 -21.91
N LEU A 140 12.93 29.26 -22.71
CA LEU A 140 13.48 28.58 -23.88
C LEU A 140 14.25 27.29 -23.54
N GLN A 141 15.01 27.28 -22.45
CA GLN A 141 15.69 26.06 -21.98
C GLN A 141 14.67 25.00 -21.57
N SER A 142 13.57 25.40 -20.93
CA SER A 142 12.45 24.50 -20.60
C SER A 142 11.76 23.97 -21.87
N ILE A 143 11.61 24.82 -22.89
CA ILE A 143 11.11 24.44 -24.22
C ILE A 143 12.08 23.48 -24.92
N LYS A 144 13.40 23.65 -24.79
CA LYS A 144 14.42 22.75 -25.40
C LYS A 144 14.23 21.30 -24.99
N GLY A 145 13.95 21.08 -23.70
CA GLY A 145 13.66 19.74 -23.18
C GLY A 145 12.49 19.09 -23.91
N ILE A 146 11.46 19.85 -24.25
CA ILE A 146 10.29 19.35 -24.99
C ILE A 146 10.55 19.28 -26.49
N VAL A 147 11.28 20.24 -27.06
CA VAL A 147 11.69 20.27 -28.49
C VAL A 147 12.37 18.98 -28.89
N ASN A 148 13.21 18.43 -28.01
CA ASN A 148 13.91 17.17 -28.29
C ASN A 148 12.98 15.94 -28.32
N ILE A 149 11.80 16.01 -27.69
CA ILE A 149 10.87 14.88 -27.59
C ILE A 149 9.74 15.05 -28.62
N ALA A 150 9.09 16.21 -28.63
CA ALA A 150 8.12 16.60 -29.64
C ALA A 150 8.73 16.72 -31.04
N GLY A 151 10.04 16.99 -31.17
CA GLY A 151 10.75 17.01 -32.45
C GLY A 151 10.80 15.64 -33.14
N ILE A 152 10.61 14.54 -32.40
CA ILE A 152 10.48 13.19 -32.96
C ILE A 152 9.07 12.98 -33.52
N ALA A 153 8.04 13.53 -32.87
CA ALA A 153 6.63 13.32 -33.24
C ALA A 153 6.04 14.38 -34.19
N ALA A 154 6.47 15.63 -34.10
CA ALA A 154 5.93 16.77 -34.83
C ALA A 154 6.96 17.94 -34.98
N PRO A 155 8.04 17.75 -35.75
CA PRO A 155 9.14 18.72 -35.87
C PRO A 155 8.69 20.14 -36.30
N GLY A 156 7.64 20.23 -37.12
CA GLY A 156 7.18 21.50 -37.69
C GLY A 156 6.55 22.47 -36.68
N TYR A 157 5.84 21.97 -35.65
CA TYR A 157 5.26 22.82 -34.60
C TYR A 157 6.34 23.45 -33.73
N VAL A 158 7.35 22.65 -33.43
CA VAL A 158 8.45 23.00 -32.55
C VAL A 158 9.30 24.11 -33.17
N GLY A 159 9.63 23.97 -34.46
CA GLY A 159 10.34 25.02 -35.20
C GLY A 159 9.55 26.33 -35.26
N ALA A 160 8.24 26.27 -35.54
CA ALA A 160 7.40 27.45 -35.60
C ALA A 160 7.24 28.17 -34.25
N ALA A 161 7.11 27.42 -33.14
CA ALA A 161 7.06 27.97 -31.79
C ALA A 161 8.36 28.68 -31.43
N TYR A 162 9.49 28.04 -31.70
CA TYR A 162 10.80 28.59 -31.38
C TYR A 162 11.08 29.89 -32.16
N GLU A 163 10.87 29.87 -33.47
CA GLU A 163 11.06 31.04 -34.33
C GLU A 163 10.17 32.21 -33.86
N THR A 164 8.90 31.94 -33.55
CA THR A 164 7.96 32.97 -33.08
C THR A 164 8.36 33.56 -31.71
N LEU A 165 8.83 32.73 -30.78
CA LEU A 165 9.30 33.19 -29.47
C LEU A 165 10.57 34.04 -29.59
N ASN A 166 11.52 33.68 -30.46
CA ASN A 166 12.71 34.49 -30.69
C ASN A 166 12.39 35.86 -31.26
N ILE A 167 11.42 35.92 -32.17
CA ILE A 167 10.91 37.19 -32.72
C ILE A 167 10.32 38.04 -31.59
N LEU A 168 9.51 37.44 -30.71
CA LEU A 168 8.97 38.13 -29.54
C LEU A 168 10.09 38.68 -28.65
N PHE A 169 11.12 37.87 -28.36
CA PHE A 169 12.25 38.30 -27.54
C PHE A 169 13.01 39.47 -28.16
N ALA A 170 13.36 39.39 -29.45
CA ALA A 170 14.07 40.46 -30.14
C ALA A 170 13.29 41.77 -30.11
N VAL A 171 11.96 41.68 -30.26
CA VAL A 171 11.07 42.84 -30.18
C VAL A 171 10.97 43.37 -28.75
N ALA A 172 10.75 42.51 -27.75
CA ALA A 172 10.68 42.91 -26.35
C ALA A 172 11.99 43.54 -25.85
N ALA A 173 13.14 42.97 -26.19
CA ALA A 173 14.47 43.48 -25.83
C ALA A 173 14.76 44.85 -26.49
N SER A 174 14.21 45.10 -27.68
CA SER A 174 14.35 46.39 -28.37
C SER A 174 13.47 47.51 -27.79
N ARG A 175 12.49 47.19 -26.94
CA ARG A 175 11.55 48.15 -26.35
C ARG A 175 11.91 48.42 -24.89
N GLN A 176 12.07 49.71 -24.54
CA GLN A 176 12.48 50.18 -23.20
C GLN A 176 11.48 49.90 -22.06
N LYS A 177 10.31 49.35 -22.33
CA LYS A 177 9.34 48.93 -21.31
C LYS A 177 8.78 47.57 -21.72
N VAL A 178 9.42 46.52 -21.24
CA VAL A 178 8.78 45.21 -21.14
C VAL A 178 7.75 45.33 -20.01
N GLU A 179 6.51 44.95 -20.29
CA GLU A 179 5.44 44.96 -19.29
C GLU A 179 5.61 43.74 -18.36
N ASP A 180 5.51 43.96 -17.04
CA ASP A 180 5.63 42.89 -16.02
C ASP A 180 4.69 41.71 -16.34
N GLU A 181 3.53 41.99 -16.94
CA GLU A 181 2.55 40.99 -17.38
C GLU A 181 3.10 39.99 -18.41
N LEU A 182 3.99 40.42 -19.31
CA LEU A 182 4.64 39.51 -20.27
C LEU A 182 5.64 38.59 -19.56
N THR A 183 6.34 39.12 -18.56
CA THR A 183 7.24 38.34 -17.72
C THR A 183 6.48 37.31 -16.91
N ASP A 184 5.37 37.69 -16.28
CA ASP A 184 4.52 36.78 -15.49
C ASP A 184 3.96 35.64 -16.37
N MET A 185 3.54 35.94 -17.60
CA MET A 185 3.08 34.90 -18.54
C MET A 185 4.19 33.94 -18.99
N LEU A 186 5.43 34.43 -19.13
CA LEU A 186 6.56 33.56 -19.43
C LEU A 186 6.96 32.70 -18.23
N GLU A 187 6.76 33.19 -17.00
CA GLU A 187 6.91 32.39 -15.78
C GLU A 187 5.85 31.28 -15.74
N ASP A 188 4.57 31.59 -16.02
CA ASP A 188 3.49 30.58 -16.14
C ASP A 188 3.84 29.50 -17.19
N ILE A 189 4.33 29.92 -18.37
CA ILE A 189 4.76 29.00 -19.43
C ILE A 189 5.91 28.12 -18.94
N LYS A 190 6.93 28.71 -18.30
CA LYS A 190 8.11 28.03 -17.77
C LYS A 190 7.74 26.97 -16.73
N GLU A 191 6.80 27.24 -15.84
CA GLU A 191 6.38 26.27 -14.81
C GLU A 191 5.62 25.07 -15.39
N LEU A 192 4.83 25.30 -16.44
CA LEU A 192 3.94 24.27 -16.99
C LEU A 192 4.62 23.37 -18.03
N LEU A 193 5.54 23.91 -18.82
CA LEU A 193 6.23 23.20 -19.90
C LEU A 193 6.95 21.91 -19.44
N PRO A 194 7.75 21.89 -18.35
CA PRO A 194 8.42 20.68 -17.88
C PRO A 194 7.46 19.54 -17.54
N SER A 195 6.25 19.87 -17.07
CA SER A 195 5.24 18.84 -16.76
C SER A 195 4.77 18.09 -18.00
N LEU A 196 4.68 18.77 -19.16
CA LEU A 196 4.26 18.18 -20.44
C LEU A 196 5.21 17.09 -20.93
N ILE A 197 6.52 17.24 -20.69
CA ILE A 197 7.56 16.23 -21.00
C ILE A 197 7.29 14.92 -20.28
N VAL A 198 7.00 15.01 -18.98
CA VAL A 198 6.78 13.85 -18.13
C VAL A 198 5.51 13.11 -18.58
N TYR A 199 4.49 13.85 -19.01
CA TYR A 199 3.23 13.25 -19.45
C TYR A 199 3.33 12.53 -20.80
N GLU A 200 4.18 12.98 -21.72
CA GLU A 200 4.46 12.28 -22.98
C GLU A 200 5.11 10.91 -22.75
N GLN A 201 6.06 10.82 -21.83
CA GLN A 201 6.76 9.56 -21.54
C GLN A 201 5.88 8.53 -20.85
N ILE A 202 4.90 8.99 -20.06
CA ILE A 202 4.06 8.12 -19.23
C ILE A 202 2.74 7.75 -19.93
N TYR A 203 2.20 8.64 -20.79
CA TYR A 203 0.87 8.47 -21.37
C TYR A 203 0.89 8.65 -22.90
N ARG A 204 1.06 7.55 -23.64
CA ARG A 204 0.72 7.51 -25.08
C ARG A 204 -0.81 7.57 -25.24
N ASN A 205 -1.38 8.77 -25.12
CA ASN A 205 -2.81 9.01 -25.28
C ASN A 205 -3.05 10.07 -26.37
N PRO A 206 -3.80 9.75 -27.45
CA PRO A 206 -4.03 10.67 -28.56
C PRO A 206 -4.87 11.90 -28.19
N VAL A 207 -5.69 11.82 -27.13
CA VAL A 207 -6.41 12.97 -26.58
C VAL A 207 -5.43 13.92 -25.89
N LEU A 208 -4.46 13.39 -25.15
CA LEU A 208 -3.43 14.20 -24.51
C LEU A 208 -2.53 14.87 -25.56
N GLY A 209 -2.12 14.12 -26.59
CA GLY A 209 -1.34 14.67 -27.72
C GLY A 209 -2.03 15.84 -28.41
N ARG A 210 -3.35 15.75 -28.65
CA ARG A 210 -4.16 16.86 -29.17
C ARG A 210 -4.18 18.07 -28.26
N LYS A 211 -4.31 17.88 -26.94
CA LYS A 211 -4.30 19.01 -25.99
C LYS A 211 -2.91 19.65 -25.87
N ILE A 212 -1.84 18.87 -25.93
CA ILE A 212 -0.46 19.37 -25.98
C ILE A 212 -0.25 20.20 -27.25
N ALA A 213 -0.67 19.70 -28.41
CA ALA A 213 -0.61 20.42 -29.67
C ALA A 213 -1.40 21.74 -29.63
N ALA A 214 -2.60 21.75 -29.03
CA ALA A 214 -3.39 22.96 -28.82
C ALA A 214 -2.67 23.98 -27.92
N ALA A 215 -2.04 23.52 -26.83
CA ALA A 215 -1.25 24.40 -25.97
C ALA A 215 -0.08 25.05 -26.73
N TYR A 216 0.63 24.30 -27.58
CA TYR A 216 1.67 24.84 -28.45
C TYR A 216 1.16 25.87 -29.45
N LYS A 217 0.02 25.58 -30.09
CA LYS A 217 -0.65 26.52 -31.00
C LYS A 217 -1.00 27.83 -30.28
N SER A 218 -1.48 27.74 -29.04
CA SER A 218 -1.77 28.90 -28.19
C SER A 218 -0.50 29.67 -27.78
N ILE A 219 0.63 29.01 -27.51
CA ILE A 219 1.94 29.70 -27.27
C ILE A 219 2.38 30.47 -28.51
N ILE A 220 2.27 29.87 -29.70
CA ILE A 220 2.61 30.50 -30.98
C ILE A 220 1.75 31.75 -31.19
N TYR A 221 0.43 31.63 -31.06
CA TYR A 221 -0.47 32.77 -31.26
C TYR A 221 -0.28 33.85 -30.21
N PHE A 222 -0.02 33.47 -28.96
CA PHE A 222 0.33 34.40 -27.91
C PHE A 222 1.59 35.20 -28.27
N ALA A 223 2.68 34.50 -28.65
CA ALA A 223 3.93 35.15 -29.00
C ALA A 223 3.77 36.09 -30.22
N ARG A 224 2.99 35.67 -31.22
CA ARG A 224 2.61 36.54 -32.36
C ARG A 224 1.84 37.76 -31.92
N GLY A 225 0.81 37.58 -31.11
CA GLY A 225 -0.05 38.66 -30.60
C GLY A 225 0.74 39.69 -29.79
N ALA A 226 1.60 39.21 -28.88
CA ALA A 226 2.50 40.05 -28.11
C ALA A 226 3.46 40.83 -29.02
N THR A 227 4.09 40.16 -29.99
CA THR A 227 4.98 40.84 -30.94
C THR A 227 4.25 41.91 -31.75
N LYS A 228 3.06 41.60 -32.28
CA LYS A 228 2.23 42.56 -33.03
C LYS A 228 1.89 43.78 -32.17
N TYR A 229 1.52 43.55 -30.92
CA TYR A 229 1.24 44.61 -29.95
C TYR A 229 2.47 45.52 -29.74
N TYR A 230 3.66 44.96 -29.55
CA TYR A 230 4.88 45.75 -29.34
C TYR A 230 5.41 46.44 -30.61
N ILE A 231 5.11 45.93 -31.81
CA ILE A 231 5.51 46.55 -33.09
C ILE A 231 4.52 47.65 -33.50
N ALA A 232 3.21 47.40 -33.43
CA ALA A 232 2.20 48.29 -34.01
C ALA A 232 1.95 49.59 -33.22
N ASP A 233 2.22 49.62 -31.91
CA ASP A 233 1.92 50.79 -31.08
C ASP A 233 3.12 51.75 -30.94
N HIS A 234 3.06 52.86 -31.69
CA HIS A 234 3.94 54.02 -31.51
C HIS A 234 3.35 55.05 -30.53
N GLY A 235 4.22 55.54 -29.63
CA GLY A 235 4.13 56.75 -28.81
C GLY A 235 2.76 57.42 -28.60
N TYR A 236 2.35 57.53 -27.33
CA TYR A 236 1.24 58.35 -26.81
C TYR A 236 -0.20 57.92 -27.12
N LYS A 237 -0.51 57.26 -28.26
CA LYS A 237 -1.84 56.63 -28.47
C LYS A 237 -2.12 55.42 -27.55
N ARG A 238 -1.07 54.95 -26.88
CA ARG A 238 -1.05 53.86 -25.88
C ARG A 238 -1.94 54.14 -24.67
N PHE A 239 -1.95 55.38 -24.18
CA PHE A 239 -2.77 55.75 -23.01
C PHE A 239 -4.27 55.87 -23.37
N GLY A 240 -4.59 56.36 -24.57
CA GLY A 240 -5.99 56.52 -25.01
C GLY A 240 -6.71 55.22 -25.34
N ARG A 241 -6.00 54.20 -25.85
CA ARG A 241 -6.61 52.91 -26.20
C ARG A 241 -6.84 52.00 -25.00
N VAL A 242 -6.00 52.07 -23.97
CA VAL A 242 -6.19 51.38 -22.69
C VAL A 242 -7.48 51.88 -21.99
N PHE A 243 -7.80 53.17 -22.11
CA PHE A 243 -9.08 53.73 -21.67
C PHE A 243 -10.28 53.39 -22.58
N SER A 244 -10.06 52.90 -23.82
CA SER A 244 -11.14 52.61 -24.78
C SER A 244 -11.65 51.16 -24.77
N GLY A 245 -11.14 50.30 -23.86
CA GLY A 245 -11.73 48.98 -23.59
C GLY A 245 -11.62 47.93 -24.70
N LYS A 246 -10.86 48.15 -25.78
CA LYS A 246 -10.65 47.13 -26.82
C LYS A 246 -9.57 46.13 -26.40
N GLN A 247 -10.01 45.10 -25.67
CA GLN A 247 -9.28 43.96 -25.06
C GLN A 247 -8.52 43.01 -26.01
N GLY A 248 -7.99 43.47 -27.15
CA GLY A 248 -7.43 42.57 -28.17
C GLY A 248 -6.31 41.63 -27.67
N PHE A 249 -5.47 42.11 -26.75
CA PHE A 249 -4.37 41.32 -26.17
C PHE A 249 -4.83 40.39 -25.03
N TYR A 250 -5.79 40.83 -24.21
CA TYR A 250 -6.32 40.06 -23.07
C TYR A 250 -7.12 38.82 -23.48
N VAL A 251 -7.80 38.86 -24.63
CA VAL A 251 -8.62 37.73 -25.10
C VAL A 251 -7.76 36.50 -25.41
N SER A 252 -6.58 36.66 -26.00
CA SER A 252 -5.66 35.55 -26.29
C SER A 252 -5.00 34.92 -25.05
N ASN A 253 -4.87 35.66 -23.95
CA ASN A 253 -4.29 35.12 -22.71
C ASN A 253 -5.25 34.13 -22.02
N SER A 254 -6.56 34.42 -22.06
CA SER A 254 -7.58 33.56 -21.44
C SER A 254 -7.71 32.18 -22.08
N SER A 255 -7.57 32.09 -23.41
CA SER A 255 -7.61 30.82 -24.14
C SER A 255 -6.38 29.97 -23.86
N PHE A 256 -5.19 30.59 -23.81
CA PHE A 256 -3.94 29.90 -23.53
C PHE A 256 -3.95 29.23 -22.15
N ARG A 257 -4.31 29.98 -21.10
CA ARG A 257 -4.45 29.43 -19.74
C ARG A 257 -5.49 28.31 -19.67
N LYS A 258 -6.60 28.44 -20.41
CA LYS A 258 -7.64 27.41 -20.49
C LYS A 258 -7.13 26.12 -21.12
N ASP A 259 -6.37 26.19 -22.21
CA ASP A 259 -5.81 25.01 -22.88
C ASP A 259 -4.78 24.30 -22.02
N LEU A 260 -3.89 25.05 -21.35
CA LEU A 260 -2.93 24.51 -20.39
C LEU A 260 -3.62 23.81 -19.22
N LEU A 261 -4.63 24.44 -18.62
CA LEU A 261 -5.44 23.83 -17.56
C LEU A 261 -6.13 22.56 -18.08
N ALA A 262 -6.60 22.55 -19.33
CA ALA A 262 -7.22 21.37 -19.93
C ALA A 262 -6.22 20.21 -20.13
N VAL A 263 -4.94 20.50 -20.40
CA VAL A 263 -3.86 19.49 -20.43
C VAL A 263 -3.60 18.98 -19.03
N LYS A 264 -3.37 19.87 -18.06
CA LYS A 264 -3.11 19.50 -16.67
C LYS A 264 -4.22 18.61 -16.11
N ASN A 265 -5.48 19.01 -16.28
CA ASN A 265 -6.64 18.24 -15.83
C ASN A 265 -6.70 16.86 -16.51
N GLN A 266 -6.34 16.75 -17.80
CA GLN A 266 -6.31 15.47 -18.50
C GLN A 266 -5.24 14.54 -17.93
N CYS A 267 -4.07 15.09 -17.61
CA CYS A 267 -2.97 14.33 -17.01
C CYS A 267 -3.31 13.87 -15.59
N GLU A 268 -3.95 14.72 -14.80
CA GLU A 268 -4.45 14.34 -13.47
C GLU A 268 -5.46 13.18 -13.55
N VAL A 269 -6.38 13.22 -14.52
CA VAL A 269 -7.32 12.11 -14.78
C VAL A 269 -6.58 10.83 -15.17
N LEU A 270 -5.61 10.91 -16.07
CA LEU A 270 -4.83 9.75 -16.50
C LEU A 270 -3.97 9.17 -15.38
N LEU A 271 -3.40 10.03 -14.53
CA LEU A 271 -2.68 9.64 -13.33
C LEU A 271 -3.58 8.91 -12.35
N SER A 272 -4.78 9.44 -12.09
CA SER A 272 -5.77 8.75 -11.25
C SER A 272 -6.09 7.37 -11.82
N ILE A 273 -6.35 7.25 -13.12
CA ILE A 273 -6.63 5.97 -13.78
C ILE A 273 -5.46 4.99 -13.62
N ASN A 274 -4.22 5.45 -13.76
CA ASN A 274 -3.05 4.59 -13.61
C ASN A 274 -2.80 4.18 -12.15
N ILE A 275 -3.00 5.08 -11.19
CA ILE A 275 -2.93 4.77 -9.75
C ILE A 275 -3.98 3.69 -9.43
N ASP A 276 -5.21 3.84 -9.92
CA ASP A 276 -6.27 2.85 -9.71
C ASP A 276 -5.93 1.49 -10.34
N LYS A 277 -5.32 1.48 -11.53
CA LYS A 277 -4.84 0.24 -12.17
C LYS A 277 -3.73 -0.44 -11.37
N ILE A 278 -2.73 0.32 -10.92
CA ILE A 278 -1.63 -0.22 -10.11
C ILE A 278 -2.16 -0.77 -8.79
N LYS A 279 -3.07 -0.03 -8.12
CA LYS A 279 -3.72 -0.48 -6.90
C LYS A 279 -4.48 -1.78 -7.11
N LYS A 280 -5.26 -1.89 -8.20
CA LYS A 280 -5.99 -3.11 -8.55
C LYS A 280 -5.05 -4.30 -8.81
N ILE A 281 -3.94 -4.07 -9.54
CA ILE A 281 -2.93 -5.11 -9.77
C ILE A 281 -2.29 -5.56 -8.46
N ALA A 282 -1.95 -4.62 -7.57
CA ALA A 282 -1.39 -4.94 -6.25
C ALA A 282 -2.38 -5.75 -5.38
N GLU A 283 -3.66 -5.37 -5.38
CA GLU A 283 -4.72 -6.12 -4.68
C GLU A 283 -4.90 -7.53 -5.25
N ASP A 284 -4.86 -7.68 -6.58
CA ASP A 284 -4.99 -8.98 -7.23
C ASP A 284 -3.75 -9.87 -6.98
N GLN A 285 -2.54 -9.29 -6.96
CA GLN A 285 -1.31 -9.99 -6.58
C GLN A 285 -1.32 -10.43 -5.12
N GLN A 286 -1.78 -9.56 -4.20
CA GLN A 286 -1.92 -9.91 -2.79
C GLN A 286 -2.89 -11.09 -2.61
N LYS A 287 -4.06 -11.06 -3.26
CA LYS A 287 -5.02 -12.17 -3.23
C LYS A 287 -4.44 -13.47 -3.77
N GLN A 288 -3.59 -13.41 -4.81
CA GLN A 288 -2.91 -14.59 -5.33
C GLN A 288 -1.90 -15.16 -4.33
N LEU A 289 -1.13 -14.28 -3.68
CA LEU A 289 -0.18 -14.67 -2.64
C LEU A 289 -0.89 -15.33 -1.45
N ASP A 290 -1.98 -14.74 -0.97
CA ASP A 290 -2.77 -15.28 0.14
C ASP A 290 -3.34 -16.67 -0.20
N ARG A 291 -3.81 -16.87 -1.44
CA ARG A 291 -4.28 -18.18 -1.94
C ARG A 291 -3.16 -19.23 -1.98
N LEU A 292 -1.97 -18.85 -2.44
CA LEU A 292 -0.83 -19.76 -2.48
C LEU A 292 -0.37 -20.12 -1.07
N ILE A 293 -0.32 -19.14 -0.16
CA ILE A 293 0.01 -19.35 1.25
C ILE A 293 -0.99 -20.32 1.89
N ALA A 294 -2.29 -20.13 1.69
CA ALA A 294 -3.31 -21.01 2.22
C ALA A 294 -3.18 -22.44 1.67
N ALA A 295 -2.93 -22.59 0.36
CA ALA A 295 -2.75 -23.90 -0.28
C ALA A 295 -1.52 -24.65 0.26
N VAL A 296 -0.38 -23.96 0.39
CA VAL A 296 0.86 -24.53 0.95
C VAL A 296 0.67 -24.90 2.41
N SER A 297 -0.03 -24.07 3.17
CA SER A 297 -0.32 -24.31 4.59
C SER A 297 -1.20 -25.55 4.78
N LEU A 298 -2.20 -25.74 3.91
CA LEU A 298 -3.04 -26.94 3.88
C LEU A 298 -2.23 -28.21 3.56
N GLU A 299 -1.35 -28.15 2.55
CA GLU A 299 -0.49 -29.29 2.19
C GLU A 299 0.42 -29.69 3.36
N ARG A 300 1.00 -28.70 4.04
CA ARG A 300 1.82 -28.91 5.24
C ARG A 300 1.03 -29.50 6.39
N LEU A 301 -0.21 -29.03 6.61
CA LEU A 301 -1.11 -29.59 7.62
C LEU A 301 -1.41 -31.07 7.33
N VAL A 302 -1.60 -31.45 6.06
CA VAL A 302 -1.82 -32.86 5.67
C VAL A 302 -0.59 -33.72 5.98
N LYS A 303 0.63 -33.22 5.75
CA LYS A 303 1.86 -33.92 6.16
C LYS A 303 1.97 -34.02 7.68
N PHE A 304 1.69 -32.92 8.38
CA PHE A 304 1.71 -32.88 9.84
C PHE A 304 0.70 -33.83 10.48
N ARG A 305 -0.47 -34.02 9.86
CA ARG A 305 -1.44 -35.06 10.25
C ARG A 305 -0.81 -36.45 10.26
N GLY A 306 0.02 -36.75 9.26
CA GLY A 306 0.76 -38.01 9.17
C GLY A 306 1.77 -38.17 10.31
N TYR A 307 2.55 -37.12 10.58
CA TYR A 307 3.46 -37.08 11.74
C TYR A 307 2.75 -37.21 13.07
N LEU A 308 1.50 -36.72 13.14
CA LEU A 308 0.65 -36.77 14.32
C LEU A 308 -0.21 -38.06 14.41
N ALA A 309 -0.02 -39.02 13.49
CA ALA A 309 -0.75 -40.28 13.44
C ALA A 309 -2.28 -40.13 13.52
N GLN A 310 -2.81 -39.02 13.01
CA GLN A 310 -4.23 -38.73 13.02
C GLN A 310 -4.90 -39.29 11.74
N PRO A 311 -6.12 -39.86 11.85
CA PRO A 311 -6.82 -40.43 10.70
C PRO A 311 -7.21 -39.36 9.66
N PRO A 312 -7.35 -39.72 8.36
CA PRO A 312 -7.74 -38.74 7.34
C PRO A 312 -9.11 -38.10 7.57
N SER A 313 -10.06 -38.85 8.14
CA SER A 313 -11.42 -38.46 8.50
C SER A 313 -11.51 -37.68 9.82
N TYR A 314 -10.39 -37.36 10.45
CA TYR A 314 -10.35 -36.89 11.83
C TYR A 314 -11.28 -35.70 12.14
N GLU A 315 -11.41 -34.70 11.27
CA GLU A 315 -12.32 -33.57 11.55
C GLU A 315 -13.80 -33.99 11.58
N GLN A 316 -14.19 -34.85 10.64
CA GLN A 316 -15.54 -35.41 10.62
C GLN A 316 -15.74 -36.32 11.82
N ASP A 317 -14.78 -37.19 12.11
CA ASP A 317 -14.80 -38.10 13.26
C ASP A 317 -14.93 -37.33 14.58
N LEU A 318 -14.28 -36.17 14.70
CA LEU A 318 -14.33 -35.32 15.90
C LEU A 318 -15.71 -34.66 16.10
N LYS A 319 -16.38 -34.26 15.01
CA LYS A 319 -17.76 -33.73 15.08
C LYS A 319 -18.76 -34.84 15.38
N GLU A 320 -18.59 -35.99 14.74
CA GLU A 320 -19.43 -37.16 14.96
C GLU A 320 -19.25 -37.74 16.36
N SER A 321 -18.02 -37.81 16.89
CA SER A 321 -17.73 -38.30 18.24
C SER A 321 -18.35 -37.41 19.30
N LEU A 322 -18.22 -36.09 19.16
CA LEU A 322 -18.89 -35.14 20.06
C LEU A 322 -20.41 -35.30 20.04
N THR A 323 -21.00 -35.42 18.84
CA THR A 323 -22.45 -35.60 18.68
C THR A 323 -22.94 -36.92 19.29
N ARG A 324 -22.24 -38.02 18.99
CA ARG A 324 -22.53 -39.35 19.50
C ARG A 324 -22.40 -39.40 21.02
N TYR A 325 -21.32 -38.83 21.56
CA TYR A 325 -21.10 -38.80 23.00
C TYR A 325 -22.13 -37.93 23.73
N THR A 326 -22.53 -36.79 23.13
CA THR A 326 -23.64 -35.97 23.64
C THR A 326 -24.93 -36.79 23.72
N GLN A 327 -25.26 -37.57 22.68
CA GLN A 327 -26.45 -38.44 22.68
C GLN A 327 -26.38 -39.52 23.78
N ILE A 328 -25.21 -40.11 24.01
CA ILE A 328 -25.00 -41.09 25.09
C ILE A 328 -25.23 -40.44 26.46
N LEU A 329 -24.67 -39.25 26.69
CA LEU A 329 -24.86 -38.50 27.93
C LEU A 329 -26.32 -38.09 28.16
N CYS A 330 -27.06 -37.77 27.09
CA CYS A 330 -28.51 -37.54 27.15
C CYS A 330 -29.33 -38.81 27.43
N GLY A 331 -28.79 -40.01 27.24
CA GLY A 331 -29.42 -41.25 27.70
C GLY A 331 -29.22 -41.46 29.20
N PHE A 332 -28.03 -41.09 29.69
CA PHE A 332 -27.66 -41.16 31.11
C PHE A 332 -28.47 -40.23 32.01
N THR A 333 -29.04 -39.15 31.47
CA THR A 333 -29.93 -38.20 32.21
C THR A 333 -31.30 -38.77 32.58
N THR A 334 -31.68 -39.95 32.08
CA THR A 334 -33.04 -40.48 32.27
C THR A 334 -33.35 -40.90 33.71
N ASN A 335 -32.33 -41.10 34.56
CA ASN A 335 -32.56 -41.30 35.98
C ASN A 335 -32.83 -39.96 36.67
N GLU A 336 -34.12 -39.63 36.80
CA GLU A 336 -34.59 -38.41 37.44
C GLU A 336 -34.05 -38.19 38.87
N ARG A 337 -33.56 -39.22 39.56
CA ARG A 337 -33.15 -39.13 40.97
C ARG A 337 -31.76 -38.52 41.19
N VAL A 338 -30.96 -38.36 40.14
CA VAL A 338 -29.56 -37.92 40.26
C VAL A 338 -29.30 -36.65 39.47
N GLU A 339 -28.61 -35.71 40.10
CA GLU A 339 -28.26 -34.44 39.45
C GLU A 339 -27.13 -34.65 38.42
N GLN A 340 -27.20 -33.91 37.32
CA GLN A 340 -26.09 -33.75 36.39
C GLN A 340 -25.55 -32.34 36.46
N LEU A 341 -24.22 -32.19 36.40
CA LEU A 341 -23.63 -30.87 36.38
C LEU A 341 -23.84 -30.26 34.98
N SER A 342 -24.58 -29.15 34.93
CA SER A 342 -24.71 -28.37 33.69
C SER A 342 -23.49 -27.49 33.45
N ALA A 343 -23.29 -27.08 32.19
CA ALA A 343 -22.22 -26.16 31.84
C ALA A 343 -22.41 -24.78 32.51
N GLU A 344 -23.65 -24.31 32.64
CA GLU A 344 -23.99 -23.04 33.29
C GLU A 344 -23.68 -23.06 34.78
N ALA A 345 -24.04 -24.16 35.46
CA ALA A 345 -23.75 -24.35 36.87
C ALA A 345 -22.23 -24.36 37.12
N LEU A 346 -21.49 -25.10 36.29
CA LEU A 346 -20.03 -25.12 36.36
C LEU A 346 -19.43 -23.74 36.07
N LEU A 347 -19.81 -23.06 34.99
CA LEU A 347 -19.29 -21.73 34.64
C LEU A 347 -19.62 -20.66 35.68
N ALA A 348 -20.75 -20.79 36.38
CA ALA A 348 -21.08 -19.93 37.52
C ALA A 348 -20.12 -20.18 38.70
N GLU A 349 -19.83 -21.44 38.99
CA GLU A 349 -18.93 -21.87 40.07
C GLU A 349 -17.46 -21.52 39.78
N VAL A 350 -17.01 -21.68 38.54
CA VAL A 350 -15.62 -21.43 38.10
C VAL A 350 -15.47 -20.14 37.28
N ARG A 351 -16.28 -19.13 37.60
CA ARG A 351 -16.28 -17.82 36.90
C ARG A 351 -14.90 -17.16 36.85
N ASP A 352 -14.11 -17.29 37.91
CA ASP A 352 -12.77 -16.72 37.97
C ASP A 352 -11.83 -17.40 36.97
N TRP A 353 -11.99 -18.71 36.75
CA TRP A 353 -11.19 -19.45 35.78
C TRP A 353 -11.51 -19.00 34.35
N SER A 354 -12.80 -18.88 34.00
CA SER A 354 -13.23 -18.50 32.66
C SER A 354 -12.92 -17.03 32.31
N LYS A 355 -13.06 -16.12 33.29
CA LYS A 355 -12.85 -14.68 33.07
C LYS A 355 -11.42 -14.21 33.25
N SER A 356 -10.58 -14.96 33.96
CA SER A 356 -9.19 -14.57 34.18
C SER A 356 -8.41 -14.45 32.86
N ASN A 357 -7.53 -13.45 32.78
CA ASN A 357 -6.60 -13.23 31.67
C ASN A 357 -5.29 -14.03 31.82
N SER A 358 -5.15 -14.86 32.86
CA SER A 358 -3.99 -15.74 33.03
C SER A 358 -4.26 -17.14 32.47
N SER A 359 -3.23 -17.81 31.96
CA SER A 359 -3.32 -19.22 31.62
C SER A 359 -3.60 -20.04 32.88
N GLN A 360 -4.57 -20.96 32.84
CA GLN A 360 -5.00 -21.74 33.99
C GLN A 360 -5.45 -23.17 33.62
N LEU A 361 -5.08 -24.13 34.46
CA LEU A 361 -5.53 -25.52 34.48
C LEU A 361 -6.57 -25.69 35.60
N LEU A 362 -7.77 -26.13 35.23
CA LEU A 362 -8.85 -26.48 36.14
C LEU A 362 -9.09 -27.99 36.06
N ILE A 363 -8.95 -28.68 37.20
CA ILE A 363 -9.27 -30.09 37.34
C ILE A 363 -10.61 -30.22 38.06
N LEU A 364 -11.61 -30.68 37.34
CA LEU A 364 -12.94 -30.99 37.87
C LEU A 364 -12.98 -32.48 38.20
N ALA A 365 -13.02 -32.81 39.48
CA ALA A 365 -12.96 -34.17 39.98
C ALA A 365 -14.24 -34.52 40.76
N GLY A 366 -14.73 -35.74 40.60
CA GLY A 366 -15.93 -36.16 41.30
C GLY A 366 -16.22 -37.63 41.17
N MET A 367 -16.94 -38.17 42.13
CA MET A 367 -17.47 -39.53 42.09
C MET A 367 -18.94 -39.51 41.64
N ASN A 368 -19.34 -40.48 40.83
CA ASN A 368 -20.76 -40.74 40.60
C ASN A 368 -21.39 -41.29 41.88
N GLU A 369 -22.71 -41.12 42.01
CA GLU A 369 -23.47 -41.74 43.08
C GLU A 369 -23.53 -43.27 42.83
N LEU A 370 -23.37 -44.08 43.88
CA LEU A 370 -23.16 -45.53 43.76
C LEU A 370 -24.32 -46.26 43.06
N SER A 371 -25.56 -45.83 43.24
CA SER A 371 -26.73 -46.44 42.58
C SER A 371 -26.76 -46.22 41.06
N THR A 372 -25.99 -45.28 40.54
CA THR A 372 -25.85 -45.05 39.08
C THR A 372 -24.84 -45.97 38.40
N LEU A 373 -24.03 -46.70 39.19
CA LEU A 373 -22.91 -47.51 38.68
C LEU A 373 -23.32 -48.85 38.04
N GLU A 374 -24.56 -49.30 38.26
CA GLU A 374 -24.96 -50.66 37.88
C GLU A 374 -24.98 -50.90 36.36
N ASN A 375 -25.08 -49.84 35.53
CA ASN A 375 -25.28 -50.01 34.09
C ASN A 375 -24.35 -49.17 33.19
N ASP A 376 -23.77 -48.06 33.65
CA ASP A 376 -23.02 -47.16 32.77
C ASP A 376 -21.72 -46.65 33.39
N ASN A 377 -20.66 -46.70 32.58
CA ASN A 377 -19.32 -46.23 32.89
C ASN A 377 -19.14 -44.70 32.70
N LEU A 378 -20.23 -43.96 32.62
CA LEU A 378 -20.28 -42.53 32.29
C LEU A 378 -19.93 -41.68 33.52
N SER A 379 -19.78 -40.36 33.35
CA SER A 379 -19.52 -39.43 34.46
C SER A 379 -20.57 -38.34 34.47
N TRP A 380 -21.11 -38.05 35.65
CA TRP A 380 -22.09 -36.98 35.84
C TRP A 380 -21.53 -35.57 35.60
N LEU A 381 -20.19 -35.44 35.53
CA LEU A 381 -19.47 -34.20 35.25
C LEU A 381 -19.26 -33.94 33.75
N SER A 382 -19.26 -35.00 32.92
CA SER A 382 -19.00 -34.90 31.48
C SER A 382 -20.01 -34.01 30.72
N PRO A 383 -21.32 -33.99 31.04
CA PRO A 383 -22.27 -33.05 30.43
C PRO A 383 -21.83 -31.58 30.50
N ALA A 384 -21.26 -31.15 31.65
CA ALA A 384 -20.75 -29.80 31.81
C ALA A 384 -19.58 -29.51 30.86
N ALA A 385 -18.63 -30.44 30.70
CA ALA A 385 -17.50 -30.27 29.81
C ALA A 385 -17.93 -30.18 28.34
N ILE A 386 -18.86 -31.03 27.92
CA ILE A 386 -19.41 -31.00 26.55
C ILE A 386 -20.18 -29.70 26.29
N GLY A 387 -21.03 -29.28 27.25
CA GLY A 387 -21.75 -28.02 27.15
C GLY A 387 -20.81 -26.81 27.11
N ILE A 388 -19.68 -26.84 27.84
CA ILE A 388 -18.64 -25.81 27.73
C ILE A 388 -18.00 -25.80 26.33
N VAL A 389 -17.68 -26.97 25.75
CA VAL A 389 -17.12 -27.04 24.39
C VAL A 389 -18.10 -26.44 23.38
N GLN A 390 -19.39 -26.76 23.48
CA GLN A 390 -20.42 -26.22 22.59
C GLN A 390 -20.57 -24.70 22.78
N HIS A 391 -20.71 -24.23 24.02
CA HIS A 391 -20.82 -22.82 24.35
C HIS A 391 -19.64 -21.99 23.83
N LEU A 392 -18.41 -22.48 24.00
CA LEU A 392 -17.21 -21.81 23.51
C LEU A 392 -17.17 -21.76 21.97
N ARG A 393 -17.57 -22.85 21.28
CA ARG A 393 -17.67 -22.86 19.81
C ARG A 393 -18.70 -21.86 19.30
N ASP A 394 -19.86 -21.80 19.93
CA ASP A 394 -20.96 -20.92 19.53
C ASP A 394 -20.58 -19.44 19.68
N ASN A 395 -19.72 -19.13 20.66
CA ASN A 395 -19.15 -17.79 20.87
C ASN A 395 -17.96 -17.48 19.95
N GLY A 396 -17.55 -18.40 19.07
CA GLY A 396 -16.41 -18.22 18.15
C GLY A 396 -15.04 -18.34 18.81
N GLU A 397 -14.95 -18.92 20.01
CA GLU A 397 -13.68 -19.10 20.73
C GLU A 397 -12.84 -20.24 20.12
N THR A 398 -11.52 -20.14 20.24
CA THR A 398 -10.61 -21.23 19.82
C THR A 398 -10.62 -22.33 20.88
N VAL A 399 -11.42 -23.37 20.65
CA VAL A 399 -11.52 -24.54 21.53
C VAL A 399 -11.08 -25.82 20.85
N THR A 400 -10.20 -26.56 21.53
CA THR A 400 -9.84 -27.94 21.22
C THR A 400 -10.27 -28.84 22.36
N HIS A 401 -10.52 -30.11 22.06
CA HIS A 401 -11.04 -31.04 23.04
C HIS A 401 -10.65 -32.47 22.74
N TYR A 402 -10.61 -33.31 23.76
CA TYR A 402 -10.43 -34.74 23.62
C TYR A 402 -11.36 -35.48 24.55
N LEU A 403 -12.05 -36.48 24.02
CA LEU A 403 -12.99 -37.31 24.75
C LEU A 403 -12.34 -38.66 25.00
N CYS A 404 -11.91 -38.92 26.24
CA CYS A 404 -11.33 -40.22 26.58
C CYS A 404 -12.39 -41.35 26.66
N GLN A 405 -13.66 -41.01 26.46
CA GLN A 405 -14.76 -41.94 26.35
C GLN A 405 -15.67 -41.51 25.21
N GLU A 406 -15.89 -42.41 24.25
CA GLU A 406 -16.81 -42.19 23.11
C GLU A 406 -17.97 -43.18 23.09
N SER A 407 -17.95 -44.19 23.97
CA SER A 407 -18.99 -45.22 24.09
C SER A 407 -19.23 -45.58 25.56
N SER A 408 -20.41 -46.11 25.88
CA SER A 408 -20.74 -46.57 27.23
C SER A 408 -20.02 -47.88 27.60
N SER A 409 -19.75 -48.76 26.61
CA SER A 409 -19.35 -50.15 26.86
C SER A 409 -17.88 -50.48 26.59
N TYR A 410 -17.18 -49.72 25.74
CA TYR A 410 -15.81 -50.03 25.35
C TYR A 410 -14.82 -48.98 25.85
N SER A 411 -13.90 -49.41 26.72
CA SER A 411 -12.69 -48.65 27.04
C SER A 411 -11.69 -48.83 25.92
N LYS A 412 -11.40 -47.76 25.19
CA LYS A 412 -10.24 -47.71 24.29
C LYS A 412 -8.99 -47.52 25.14
N ASP A 413 -7.92 -48.23 24.79
CA ASP A 413 -6.60 -47.93 25.36
C ASP A 413 -6.12 -46.59 24.80
N ILE A 414 -6.18 -45.56 25.64
CA ILE A 414 -5.80 -44.19 25.27
C ILE A 414 -4.48 -43.85 25.93
N LEU A 415 -3.51 -43.46 25.10
CA LEU A 415 -2.20 -43.02 25.55
C LEU A 415 -2.18 -41.49 25.72
N PRO A 416 -1.46 -40.94 26.72
CA PRO A 416 -1.28 -39.48 26.87
C PRO A 416 -0.76 -38.81 25.59
N GLN A 417 0.12 -39.49 24.86
CA GLN A 417 0.70 -39.00 23.62
C GLN A 417 -0.35 -38.81 22.52
N GLU A 418 -1.34 -39.70 22.44
CA GLU A 418 -2.44 -39.57 21.47
C GLU A 418 -3.34 -38.38 21.78
N ILE A 419 -3.58 -38.11 23.08
CA ILE A 419 -4.33 -36.94 23.54
C ILE A 419 -3.61 -35.66 23.11
N ILE A 420 -2.33 -35.50 23.46
CA ILE A 420 -1.56 -34.29 23.13
C ILE A 420 -1.43 -34.12 21.60
N SER A 421 -1.13 -35.19 20.88
CA SER A 421 -1.05 -35.18 19.41
C SER A 421 -2.36 -34.72 18.77
N SER A 422 -3.48 -35.26 19.24
CA SER A 422 -4.82 -34.89 18.79
C SER A 422 -5.13 -33.41 19.05
N LEU A 423 -4.78 -32.89 20.24
CA LEU A 423 -4.96 -31.48 20.59
C LEU A 423 -4.08 -30.57 19.73
N MET A 424 -2.82 -30.94 19.48
CA MET A 424 -1.92 -30.22 18.59
C MET A 424 -2.49 -30.14 17.18
N TYR A 425 -3.00 -31.25 16.65
CA TYR A 425 -3.59 -31.28 15.31
C TYR A 425 -4.83 -30.38 15.21
N GLN A 426 -5.72 -30.41 16.20
CA GLN A 426 -6.88 -29.51 16.24
C GLN A 426 -6.46 -28.03 16.27
N LEU A 427 -5.41 -27.68 17.02
CA LEU A 427 -4.90 -26.31 17.06
C LEU A 427 -4.37 -25.84 15.70
N LEU A 428 -3.66 -26.72 14.98
CA LEU A 428 -3.12 -26.43 13.65
C LEU A 428 -4.20 -26.42 12.58
N LEU A 429 -5.25 -27.23 12.74
CA LEU A 429 -6.40 -27.25 11.82
C LEU A 429 -7.16 -25.92 11.83
N LYS A 430 -7.21 -25.24 12.97
CA LYS A 430 -7.88 -23.95 13.10
C LYS A 430 -7.12 -22.79 12.44
N GLN A 431 -5.80 -22.87 12.38
CA GLN A 431 -4.92 -21.84 11.83
C GLN A 431 -3.73 -22.50 11.12
N PRO A 432 -3.93 -23.09 9.93
CA PRO A 432 -2.86 -23.77 9.21
C PRO A 432 -1.73 -22.82 8.79
N GLU A 433 -2.02 -21.52 8.69
CA GLU A 433 -1.08 -20.47 8.28
C GLU A 433 0.13 -20.36 9.21
N VAL A 434 0.03 -20.85 10.45
CA VAL A 434 1.16 -20.86 11.40
C VAL A 434 2.26 -21.84 10.99
N LEU A 435 1.97 -22.78 10.08
CA LEU A 435 2.93 -23.75 9.52
C LEU A 435 3.71 -23.14 8.33
N GLN A 436 4.12 -21.88 8.43
CA GLN A 436 4.89 -21.19 7.40
C GLN A 436 6.41 -21.24 7.64
N GLY A 437 7.17 -21.18 6.54
CA GLY A 437 8.64 -21.07 6.53
C GLY A 437 9.36 -22.05 7.46
N ASP A 438 10.24 -21.48 8.30
CA ASP A 438 11.13 -22.21 9.20
C ASP A 438 10.38 -22.93 10.34
N THR A 439 9.20 -22.43 10.73
CA THR A 439 8.38 -23.05 11.76
C THR A 439 8.00 -24.47 11.38
N TYR A 440 7.54 -24.68 10.14
CA TYR A 440 7.22 -26.02 9.65
C TYR A 440 8.47 -26.91 9.65
N GLY A 441 9.61 -26.41 9.18
CA GLY A 441 10.87 -27.16 9.16
C GLY A 441 11.33 -27.60 10.56
N SER A 442 11.24 -26.70 11.54
CA SER A 442 11.60 -26.99 12.94
C SER A 442 10.68 -28.03 13.58
N LEU A 443 9.37 -27.88 13.43
CA LEU A 443 8.39 -28.79 14.03
C LEU A 443 8.41 -30.17 13.34
N SER A 444 8.54 -30.20 12.01
CA SER A 444 8.59 -31.47 11.25
C SER A 444 9.84 -32.27 11.58
N THR A 445 11.00 -31.63 11.70
CA THR A 445 12.26 -32.33 12.05
C THR A 445 12.22 -32.98 13.44
N GLN A 446 11.46 -32.41 14.38
CA GLN A 446 11.26 -32.99 15.72
C GLN A 446 10.38 -34.25 15.69
N LEU A 447 9.50 -34.38 14.71
CA LEU A 447 8.53 -35.48 14.58
C LEU A 447 8.90 -36.51 13.50
N ASP A 448 9.76 -36.15 12.55
CA ASP A 448 10.03 -36.97 11.37
C ASP A 448 10.63 -38.34 11.73
N GLY A 449 10.07 -39.40 11.15
CA GLY A 449 10.48 -40.78 11.38
C GLY A 449 10.20 -41.35 12.78
N ARG A 450 9.47 -40.64 13.64
CA ARG A 450 9.17 -41.09 15.02
C ARG A 450 7.74 -41.57 15.16
N ASP A 451 7.55 -42.73 15.78
CA ASP A 451 6.23 -43.16 16.25
C ASP A 451 5.88 -42.37 17.52
N ILE A 452 4.81 -41.58 17.46
CA ILE A 452 4.29 -40.77 18.57
C ILE A 452 4.01 -41.61 19.81
N ARG A 453 3.55 -42.85 19.62
CA ARG A 453 3.21 -43.74 20.74
C ARG A 453 4.43 -44.12 21.57
N VAL A 454 5.61 -44.03 20.96
CA VAL A 454 6.91 -44.31 21.59
C VAL A 454 7.62 -43.02 22.02
N LEU A 455 7.16 -41.86 21.54
CA LEU A 455 7.77 -40.57 21.86
C LEU A 455 7.56 -40.23 23.35
N ASP A 456 8.58 -39.63 23.94
CA ASP A 456 8.47 -39.05 25.29
C ASP A 456 7.39 -37.95 25.27
N LEU A 457 6.45 -38.05 26.21
CA LEU A 457 5.37 -37.08 26.38
C LEU A 457 5.92 -35.66 26.55
N ASN A 458 7.06 -35.49 27.22
CA ASN A 458 7.68 -34.17 27.39
C ASN A 458 8.06 -33.53 26.06
N VAL A 459 8.51 -34.32 25.08
CA VAL A 459 8.84 -33.81 23.74
C VAL A 459 7.57 -33.30 23.06
N LEU A 460 6.45 -34.04 23.13
CA LEU A 460 5.17 -33.57 22.57
C LEU A 460 4.66 -32.30 23.25
N VAL A 461 4.84 -32.19 24.57
CA VAL A 461 4.48 -30.99 25.34
C VAL A 461 5.30 -29.78 24.90
N GLU A 462 6.61 -29.93 24.68
CA GLU A 462 7.46 -28.85 24.15
C GLU A 462 7.00 -28.40 22.76
N ILE A 463 6.67 -29.35 21.88
CA ILE A 463 6.16 -29.03 20.53
C ILE A 463 4.80 -28.33 20.64
N MET A 464 3.92 -28.77 21.55
CA MET A 464 2.63 -28.12 21.78
C MET A 464 2.78 -26.70 22.32
N ILE A 465 3.74 -26.45 23.23
CA ILE A 465 4.07 -25.10 23.72
C ILE A 465 4.58 -24.24 22.57
N GLN A 466 5.48 -24.76 21.72
CA GLN A 466 5.95 -24.04 20.53
C GLN A 466 4.77 -23.67 19.61
N ILE A 467 3.85 -24.60 19.35
CA ILE A 467 2.64 -24.36 18.55
C ILE A 467 1.75 -23.27 19.16
N LEU A 468 1.57 -23.29 20.49
CA LEU A 468 0.77 -22.29 21.21
C LEU A 468 1.43 -20.90 21.26
N GLN A 469 2.75 -20.82 21.06
CA GLN A 469 3.50 -19.56 21.02
C GLN A 469 3.58 -18.94 19.62
N LEU A 470 3.14 -19.65 18.58
CA LEU A 470 3.08 -19.11 17.22
C LEU A 470 2.10 -17.92 17.17
N PRO A 471 2.33 -16.91 16.32
CA PRO A 471 1.41 -15.78 16.16
C PRO A 471 0.02 -16.25 15.72
N ARG A 472 -1.04 -15.73 16.34
CA ARG A 472 -2.44 -16.12 16.08
C ARG A 472 -3.35 -14.90 16.12
N ASP A 473 -4.44 -14.98 15.36
CA ASP A 473 -5.59 -14.09 15.51
C ASP A 473 -6.40 -14.56 16.72
N GLY A 474 -6.03 -14.09 17.91
CA GLY A 474 -6.76 -14.37 19.16
C GLY A 474 -5.86 -14.59 20.36
N ASP A 475 -6.29 -14.05 21.50
CA ASP A 475 -5.49 -14.04 22.73
C ASP A 475 -5.69 -15.29 23.60
N ARG A 476 -6.65 -16.16 23.26
CA ARG A 476 -7.12 -17.23 24.15
C ARG A 476 -7.40 -18.55 23.44
N VAL A 477 -6.93 -19.63 24.05
CA VAL A 477 -7.14 -21.02 23.61
C VAL A 477 -7.72 -21.83 24.76
N TYR A 478 -8.82 -22.52 24.50
CA TYR A 478 -9.46 -23.43 25.44
C TYR A 478 -9.16 -24.88 25.06
N ILE A 479 -8.79 -25.69 26.04
CA ILE A 479 -8.52 -27.12 25.90
C ILE A 479 -9.42 -27.85 26.88
N VAL A 480 -10.28 -28.73 26.39
CA VAL A 480 -11.18 -29.52 27.24
C VAL A 480 -10.86 -31.00 27.12
N LEU A 481 -10.42 -31.60 28.22
CA LEU A 481 -10.13 -33.02 28.30
C LEU A 481 -11.18 -33.69 29.18
N ASP A 482 -12.08 -34.46 28.57
CA ASP A 482 -13.11 -35.19 29.30
C ASP A 482 -12.64 -36.62 29.62
N ARG A 483 -12.89 -37.06 30.86
CA ARG A 483 -12.57 -38.40 31.38
C ARG A 483 -11.10 -38.78 31.34
N ALA A 484 -10.21 -37.89 31.80
CA ALA A 484 -8.77 -38.19 31.88
C ALA A 484 -8.45 -39.43 32.75
N ASP A 485 -9.35 -39.81 33.67
CA ASP A 485 -9.30 -41.07 34.42
C ASP A 485 -9.27 -42.33 33.56
N ARG A 486 -9.73 -42.27 32.31
CA ARG A 486 -9.73 -43.40 31.37
C ARG A 486 -8.41 -43.58 30.61
N CYS A 487 -7.45 -42.69 30.79
CA CYS A 487 -6.12 -42.83 30.21
C CYS A 487 -5.38 -44.04 30.81
N ARG A 488 -4.69 -44.83 29.98
CA ARG A 488 -4.00 -46.06 30.41
C ARG A 488 -2.81 -45.75 31.33
N GLU A 489 -2.64 -46.55 32.38
CA GLU A 489 -1.56 -46.39 33.37
C GLU A 489 -0.28 -47.20 33.06
N GLU A 490 -0.36 -48.20 32.17
CA GLU A 490 0.71 -49.20 32.00
C GLU A 490 2.04 -48.64 31.49
N THR A 491 2.00 -47.59 30.67
CA THR A 491 3.21 -46.97 30.08
C THR A 491 3.63 -45.70 30.81
N MET A 492 2.68 -44.97 31.40
CA MET A 492 2.88 -43.71 32.10
C MET A 492 1.81 -43.55 33.19
N ARG A 493 2.21 -43.03 34.35
CA ARG A 493 1.24 -42.66 35.39
C ARG A 493 0.35 -41.52 34.88
N LYS A 494 -0.96 -41.57 35.16
CA LYS A 494 -1.91 -40.49 34.83
C LYS A 494 -1.48 -39.12 35.39
N VAL A 495 -0.75 -39.09 36.52
CA VAL A 495 -0.15 -37.86 37.05
C VAL A 495 0.80 -37.18 36.07
N THR A 496 1.52 -37.93 35.23
CA THR A 496 2.45 -37.38 34.24
C THR A 496 1.70 -36.54 33.20
N LEU A 497 0.48 -36.95 32.83
CA LEU A 497 -0.39 -36.14 31.96
C LEU A 497 -0.81 -34.84 32.66
N LEU A 498 -1.17 -34.87 33.93
CA LEU A 498 -1.52 -33.63 34.67
C LEU A 498 -0.33 -32.68 34.78
N ILE A 499 0.87 -33.21 35.06
CA ILE A 499 2.11 -32.42 35.11
C ILE A 499 2.41 -31.81 33.73
N ALA A 500 2.23 -32.58 32.66
CA ALA A 500 2.36 -32.10 31.29
C ALA A 500 1.39 -30.95 30.97
N LEU A 501 0.12 -31.05 31.37
CA LEU A 501 -0.87 -29.99 31.16
C LEU A 501 -0.56 -28.74 32.00
N ALA A 502 -0.10 -28.92 33.24
CA ALA A 502 0.36 -27.81 34.09
C ALA A 502 1.59 -27.10 33.48
N LYS A 503 2.51 -27.87 32.88
CA LYS A 503 3.66 -27.34 32.16
C LYS A 503 3.25 -26.47 30.98
N ILE A 504 2.26 -26.90 30.17
CA ILE A 504 1.71 -26.09 29.06
C ILE A 504 1.21 -24.73 29.58
N VAL A 505 0.39 -24.75 30.63
CA VAL A 505 -0.19 -23.54 31.23
C VAL A 505 0.85 -22.60 31.85
N THR A 506 1.92 -23.15 32.45
CA THR A 506 2.95 -22.35 33.11
C THR A 506 3.94 -21.74 32.13
N GLN A 507 4.31 -22.46 31.07
CA GLN A 507 5.36 -22.07 30.14
C GLN A 507 4.86 -21.31 28.89
N THR A 508 3.57 -21.42 28.52
CA THR A 508 3.02 -20.60 27.43
C THR A 508 2.86 -19.14 27.87
N LYS A 509 3.55 -18.23 27.16
CA LYS A 509 3.60 -16.80 27.49
C LYS A 509 2.79 -15.90 26.53
N CYS A 510 2.70 -16.28 25.26
CA CYS A 510 2.13 -15.42 24.21
C CYS A 510 0.59 -15.47 24.15
N VAL A 511 -0.01 -16.56 24.63
CA VAL A 511 -1.45 -16.84 24.51
C VAL A 511 -1.97 -17.30 25.86
N THR A 512 -3.18 -16.89 26.20
CA THR A 512 -3.90 -17.33 27.40
C THR A 512 -4.45 -18.74 27.17
N VAL A 513 -3.92 -19.74 27.86
CA VAL A 513 -4.36 -21.13 27.72
C VAL A 513 -5.25 -21.52 28.90
N LYS A 514 -6.48 -21.94 28.61
CA LYS A 514 -7.45 -22.40 29.61
C LYS A 514 -7.68 -23.90 29.42
N ILE A 515 -7.20 -24.71 30.35
CA ILE A 515 -7.37 -26.17 30.29
C ILE A 515 -8.41 -26.59 31.33
N LEU A 516 -9.43 -27.31 30.90
CA LEU A 516 -10.40 -28.00 31.76
C LEU A 516 -10.14 -29.50 31.64
N VAL A 517 -9.93 -30.18 32.77
CA VAL A 517 -9.78 -31.64 32.84
C VAL A 517 -10.88 -32.21 33.71
N VAL A 518 -11.69 -33.12 33.17
CA VAL A 518 -12.71 -33.85 33.94
C VAL A 518 -12.16 -35.21 34.34
N VAL A 519 -12.32 -35.52 35.62
CA VAL A 519 -11.88 -36.77 36.23
C VAL A 519 -13.03 -37.38 37.03
N ASN A 520 -13.38 -38.62 36.73
CA ASN A 520 -14.17 -39.43 37.64
C ASN A 520 -13.24 -40.16 38.61
N THR A 521 -13.28 -39.78 39.90
CA THR A 521 -12.36 -40.30 40.91
C THR A 521 -12.57 -41.78 41.21
N LEU A 522 -13.73 -42.35 40.85
CA LEU A 522 -13.99 -43.78 40.98
C LEU A 522 -13.03 -44.63 40.13
N TYR A 523 -12.67 -44.13 38.94
CA TYR A 523 -11.79 -44.83 37.99
C TYR A 523 -10.34 -44.36 38.07
N TRP A 524 -10.02 -43.55 39.08
CA TRP A 524 -8.68 -43.07 39.36
C TRP A 524 -8.39 -43.23 40.85
N GLU A 525 -8.21 -44.47 41.28
CA GLU A 525 -8.01 -44.87 42.69
C GLU A 525 -6.88 -44.09 43.37
N THR A 526 -5.86 -43.71 42.61
CA THR A 526 -4.67 -43.02 43.12
C THR A 526 -4.76 -41.50 42.98
N PHE A 527 -5.94 -40.95 42.69
CA PHE A 527 -6.12 -39.54 42.37
C PHE A 527 -5.62 -38.61 43.47
N ASP A 528 -5.93 -38.87 44.76
CA ASP A 528 -5.46 -38.02 45.85
C ASP A 528 -3.92 -38.03 45.96
N ARG A 529 -3.29 -39.20 45.77
CA ARG A 529 -1.83 -39.34 45.77
C ARG A 529 -1.20 -38.62 44.57
N ASP A 530 -1.82 -38.73 43.41
CA ASP A 530 -1.36 -38.13 42.16
C ASP A 530 -1.54 -36.61 42.18
N TRP A 531 -2.61 -36.11 42.81
CA TRP A 531 -2.82 -34.69 43.09
C TRP A 531 -1.73 -34.13 44.01
N GLU A 532 -1.39 -34.83 45.09
CA GLU A 532 -0.26 -34.44 45.95
C GLU A 532 1.11 -34.56 45.25
N ALA A 533 1.25 -35.43 44.26
CA ALA A 533 2.43 -35.47 43.42
C ALA A 533 2.48 -34.28 42.43
N LEU A 534 1.34 -33.88 41.85
CA LEU A 534 1.24 -32.68 41.03
C LEU A 534 1.60 -31.42 41.83
N LYS A 535 1.07 -31.26 43.05
CA LYS A 535 1.41 -30.15 43.96
C LYS A 535 2.90 -30.02 44.26
N ARG A 536 3.62 -31.14 44.26
CA ARG A 536 5.07 -31.20 44.48
C ARG A 536 5.89 -30.97 43.21
N SER A 537 5.26 -30.93 42.05
CA SER A 537 5.94 -30.64 40.79
C SER A 537 6.32 -29.16 40.68
N GLU A 538 7.39 -28.86 39.95
CA GLU A 538 7.83 -27.48 39.70
C GLU A 538 6.84 -26.65 38.88
N PHE A 539 5.88 -27.31 38.20
CA PHE A 539 4.87 -26.66 37.38
C PHE A 539 3.56 -26.39 38.14
N TYR A 540 3.49 -26.72 39.44
CA TYR A 540 2.35 -26.35 40.26
C TYR A 540 2.47 -24.90 40.73
N ASP A 541 1.53 -24.10 40.28
CA ASP A 541 1.30 -22.73 40.73
C ASP A 541 -0.16 -22.66 41.19
N SER A 542 -0.40 -22.35 42.47
CA SER A 542 -1.75 -22.34 43.05
C SER A 542 -2.69 -21.32 42.40
N GLU A 543 -2.18 -20.30 41.72
CA GLU A 543 -2.99 -19.35 40.98
C GLU A 543 -3.40 -19.90 39.61
N ARG A 544 -2.56 -20.78 39.04
CA ARG A 544 -2.72 -21.34 37.70
C ARG A 544 -3.35 -22.73 37.70
N VAL A 545 -3.14 -23.54 38.73
CA VAL A 545 -3.65 -24.91 38.85
C VAL A 545 -4.69 -24.95 39.95
N ARG A 546 -5.94 -25.23 39.58
CA ARG A 546 -7.07 -25.29 40.51
C ARG A 546 -7.74 -26.66 40.44
N GLN A 547 -8.23 -27.10 41.58
CA GLN A 547 -9.08 -28.28 41.69
C GLN A 547 -10.46 -27.88 42.18
N CYS A 548 -11.49 -28.39 41.52
CA CYS A 548 -12.87 -28.33 41.95
C CYS A 548 -13.34 -29.77 42.19
N ARG A 549 -13.60 -30.14 43.44
CA ARG A 549 -14.08 -31.47 43.80
C ARG A 549 -15.57 -31.43 44.09
N LYS A 550 -16.35 -32.21 43.36
CA LYS A 550 -17.80 -32.29 43.50
C LYS A 550 -18.24 -33.72 43.25
N ASP A 551 -18.81 -34.36 44.25
CA ASP A 551 -19.41 -35.69 44.10
C ASP A 551 -20.89 -35.56 43.76
N GLN A 552 -21.42 -36.52 43.01
CA GLN A 552 -22.81 -36.51 42.61
C GLN A 552 -23.70 -36.67 43.84
N GLN A 553 -24.72 -35.82 43.94
CA GLN A 553 -25.72 -35.90 45.01
C GLN A 553 -27.03 -36.42 44.42
N MET A 554 -27.78 -37.18 45.23
CA MET A 554 -29.17 -37.47 44.91
C MET A 554 -30.00 -36.21 45.14
N ASP A 555 -30.95 -35.94 44.25
CA ASP A 555 -31.88 -34.82 44.41
C ASP A 555 -32.78 -35.09 45.63
N PRO A 556 -32.67 -34.31 46.74
CA PRO A 556 -33.46 -34.52 47.94
C PRO A 556 -34.96 -34.40 47.71
N SER A 557 -35.38 -33.70 46.65
CA SER A 557 -36.79 -33.46 46.33
C SER A 557 -37.49 -34.63 45.64
N ARG A 558 -36.74 -35.67 45.26
CA ARG A 558 -37.22 -36.81 44.46
C ARG A 558 -37.18 -38.15 45.20
N TRP A 559 -37.07 -38.10 46.52
CA TRP A 559 -37.11 -39.26 47.44
C TRP A 559 -38.52 -39.69 47.79
#